data_AF-A0A0G1JJS1-F1
#
_entry.id   AF-A0A0G1JJS1-F1
#
_cell.length_a   1.000
_cell.length_b   1.000
_cell.length_c   1.000
_cell.angle_alpha   90.00
_cell.angle_beta   90.00
_cell.angle_gamma   90.00
#
_symmetry.space_group_name_H-M   'P 1'
#
loop_
_entity.id
_entity.type
_entity.pdbx_description
1 polymer ?
#
loop_
_entity_poly.entity_id
_entity_poly.type
_entity_poly.pdbx_seq_one_letter_code
_entity_poly.pdbx_strand_id
1 'polypeptide(L)' 'MKKDEKTVYIIETKGREEEDDKLKFERLQMWCEDVNNRQNRVVYKALYIKQEEWEKDKLKNFDEVVRVFDKK' A
#
# COMPACT_ATOMS: atom_id res chain seq x y z
N MET A 1 0.64 16.06 11.85
CA MET A 1 1.61 14.95 11.94
C MET A 1 2.35 14.87 10.61
N LYS A 2 3.64 15.22 10.58
CA LYS A 2 4.50 14.93 9.43
C LYS A 2 4.91 13.46 9.53
N LYS A 3 4.26 12.58 8.79
CA LYS A 3 4.91 11.32 8.40
C LYS A 3 6.02 11.74 7.44
N ASP A 4 7.25 11.33 7.73
CA ASP A 4 8.46 11.65 6.97
C ASP A 4 8.20 12.07 5.52
N GLU A 5 8.71 13.24 5.11
CA GLU A 5 8.57 13.82 3.76
C GLU A 5 9.18 12.95 2.63
N LYS A 6 9.50 11.69 2.94
CA LYS A 6 10.24 10.73 2.14
C LYS A 6 9.55 9.38 2.01
N THR A 7 8.31 9.18 2.45
CA THR A 7 7.61 7.90 2.23
C THR A 7 6.39 8.10 1.33
N VAL A 8 6.37 7.39 0.21
CA VAL A 8 5.26 7.37 -0.75
C VAL A 8 4.53 6.04 -0.65
N TYR A 9 3.24 6.12 -0.32
CA TYR A 9 2.35 4.97 -0.29
C TYR A 9 1.52 4.94 -1.56
N ILE A 10 1.60 3.83 -2.29
CA ILE A 10 0.75 3.54 -3.45
C ILE A 10 -0.35 2.61 -2.96
N ILE A 11 -1.58 3.12 -2.88
CA ILE A 11 -2.72 2.39 -2.34
C ILE A 11 -3.61 1.94 -3.49
N GLU A 12 -3.77 0.63 -3.64
CA GLU A 12 -4.70 0.05 -4.58
C GLU A 12 -5.94 -0.44 -3.83
N THR A 13 -7.08 0.22 -4.03
CA THR A 13 -8.37 -0.17 -3.45
C THR A 13 -9.16 -1.04 -4.43
N LYS A 14 -9.64 -2.20 -3.99
CA LYS A 14 -10.39 -3.12 -4.85
C LYS A 14 -11.71 -3.54 -4.23
N GLY A 15 -12.79 -3.32 -4.98
CA GLY A 15 -14.15 -3.75 -4.62
C GLY A 15 -14.36 -5.25 -4.78
N ARG A 16 -13.83 -5.82 -5.87
CA ARG A 16 -13.84 -7.25 -6.17
C ARG A 16 -12.43 -7.63 -6.62
N GLU A 17 -11.79 -8.54 -5.91
CA GLU A 17 -10.47 -9.05 -6.27
C GLU A 17 -10.61 -10.10 -7.36
N GLU A 18 -9.96 -9.88 -8.50
CA GLU A 18 -9.73 -10.92 -9.51
C GLU A 18 -8.30 -11.45 -9.42
N GLU A 19 -8.04 -12.62 -10.00
CA GLU A 19 -6.70 -13.24 -10.01
C GLU A 19 -5.66 -12.34 -10.68
N ASP A 20 -6.06 -11.61 -11.72
CA ASP A 20 -5.23 -10.63 -12.43
C ASP A 20 -4.85 -9.41 -11.57
N ASP A 21 -5.71 -9.02 -10.61
CA ASP A 21 -5.42 -7.91 -9.69
C ASP A 21 -4.31 -8.26 -8.70
N LYS A 22 -4.20 -9.54 -8.31
CA LYS A 22 -3.10 -10.01 -7.45
C LYS A 22 -1.76 -9.90 -8.17
N LEU A 23 -1.70 -10.38 -9.41
CA LEU A 23 -0.49 -10.32 -10.24
C LEU A 23 -0.06 -8.87 -10.51
N LYS A 24 -1.02 -7.96 -10.74
CA LYS A 24 -0.75 -6.53 -10.86
C LYS A 24 -0.16 -5.95 -9.58
N PHE A 25 -0.70 -6.32 -8.41
CA PHE A 25 -0.20 -5.85 -7.13
C PHE A 25 1.19 -6.43 -6.81
N GLU A 26 1.44 -7.71 -7.07
CA GLU A 26 2.76 -8.33 -6.91
C GLU A 26 3.82 -7.61 -7.78
N ARG A 27 3.48 -7.31 -9.03
CA ARG A 27 4.35 -6.53 -9.91
C ARG A 27 4.64 -5.12 -9.37
N LEU A 28 3.64 -4.48 -8.75
CA LEU A 28 3.81 -3.19 -8.10
C LEU A 28 4.72 -3.29 -6.86
N GLN A 29 4.61 -4.37 -6.08
CA GLN A 29 5.51 -4.63 -4.95
C GLN A 29 6.96 -4.80 -5.42
N MET A 30 7.18 -5.59 -6.48
CA MET A 30 8.51 -5.73 -7.10
C MET A 30 9.07 -4.40 -7.58
N TRP A 31 8.23 -3.55 -8.20
CA TRP A 31 8.66 -2.23 -8.62
C TRP A 31 9.05 -1.33 -7.43
N CYS A 32 8.29 -1.40 -6.32
CA CYS A 32 8.64 -0.68 -5.10
C CYS A 32 10.00 -1.13 -4.56
N GLU A 33 10.27 -2.44 -4.53
CA GLU A 33 11.55 -3.01 -4.10
C GLU A 33 12.70 -2.53 -4.99
N ASP A 34 12.54 -2.61 -6.31
CA ASP A 34 13.55 -2.15 -7.28
C ASP A 34 13.88 -0.66 -7.11
N VAL A 35 12.86 0.19 -6.94
CA VAL A 35 13.05 1.62 -6.76
C VAL A 35 13.72 1.92 -5.42
N ASN A 36 13.31 1.24 -4.36
CA ASN A 36 13.89 1.39 -3.02
C ASN A 36 15.35 0.90 -2.96
N ASN A 37 15.69 -0.13 -3.73
CA ASN A 37 17.07 -0.62 -3.85
C ASN A 37 17.95 0.35 -4.65
N ARG A 38 17.38 1.08 -5.61
CA ARG A 38 18.12 2.04 -6.45
C ARG A 38 18.34 3.40 -5.80
N GLN A 39 17.47 3.82 -4.89
CA GLN A 39 17.60 5.10 -4.19
C GLN A 39 16.97 5.05 -2.78
N ASN A 40 17.52 5.84 -1.84
CA ASN A 40 17.03 5.93 -0.45
C ASN A 40 16.45 7.32 -0.11
N ARG A 41 16.27 8.18 -1.10
CA ARG A 41 15.69 9.51 -0.95
C ARG A 41 14.20 9.43 -0.62
N VAL A 42 13.50 8.47 -1.22
CA VAL A 42 12.06 8.22 -1.02
C VAL A 42 11.81 6.72 -0.90
N VAL A 43 11.09 6.30 0.14
CA VAL A 43 10.65 4.92 0.33
C VAL A 43 9.27 4.74 -0.30
N TYR A 44 9.18 3.87 -1.29
CA TYR A 44 7.93 3.48 -1.93
C TYR A 44 7.38 2.23 -1.26
N LYS A 45 6.10 2.28 -0.89
CA LYS A 45 5.37 1.15 -0.31
C LYS A 45 4.06 0.94 -1.05
N ALA A 46 3.77 -0.29 -1.43
CA ALA A 46 2.48 -0.65 -2.00
C ALA A 46 1.56 -1.21 -0.92
N LEU A 47 0.31 -0.73 -0.86
CA LEU A 47 -0.73 -1.21 0.04
C LEU A 47 -1.91 -1.69 -0.80
N TYR A 48 -2.41 -2.88 -0.48
CA TYR A 48 -3.60 -3.45 -1.11
C TYR A 48 -4.74 -3.46 -0.11
N ILE A 49 -5.85 -2.81 -0.45
CA ILE A 49 -7.02 -2.68 0.43
C ILE A 49 -8.24 -3.25 -0.27
N LYS A 50 -8.81 -4.29 0.32
CA LYS A 50 -10.10 -4.86 -0.12
C LYS A 50 -11.24 -4.02 0.44
N GLN A 51 -12.25 -3.74 -0.38
CA GLN A 51 -13.43 -3.00 0.06
C GLN A 51 -14.13 -3.70 1.24
N GLU A 52 -14.20 -5.03 1.23
CA GLU A 52 -14.76 -5.78 2.36
C GLU A 52 -14.01 -5.55 3.68
N GLU A 53 -12.70 -5.36 3.64
CA GLU A 53 -11.91 -5.06 4.84
C GLU A 53 -12.03 -3.58 5.23
N TRP A 54 -12.09 -2.69 4.25
CA TRP A 54 -12.37 -1.28 4.46
C TRP A 54 -13.76 -1.03 5.09
N GLU A 55 -14.76 -1.83 4.73
CA GLU A 55 -16.11 -1.71 5.29
C GLU A 55 -16.21 -2.31 6.70
N LYS A 56 -15.37 -3.30 7.03
CA LYS A 56 -15.29 -3.89 8.37
C LYS A 56 -14.62 -2.95 9.36
N ASP A 57 -13.51 -2.34 8.97
CA ASP A 57 -12.80 -1.38 9.79
C ASP A 57 -13.13 0.04 9.36
N LYS A 58 -13.88 0.78 10.19
CA LYS A 58 -14.10 2.23 10.01
C LYS A 58 -12.82 3.01 10.32
N LEU A 59 -11.77 2.80 9.53
CA LEU A 59 -10.50 3.51 9.63
C LEU A 59 -10.77 4.99 9.38
N LYS A 60 -10.46 5.83 10.36
CA LYS A 60 -10.83 7.25 10.34
C LYS A 60 -9.71 8.12 9.78
N ASN A 61 -8.49 7.59 9.72
CA ASN A 61 -7.33 8.33 9.24
C ASN A 61 -6.31 7.42 8.56
N PHE A 62 -5.46 8.03 7.73
CA PHE A 62 -4.40 7.35 6.98
C PHE A 62 -3.36 6.62 7.86
N ASP A 63 -3.17 7.04 9.11
CA ASP A 63 -2.25 6.33 10.01
C ASP A 63 -2.77 4.94 10.37
N GLU A 64 -4.06 4.84 10.66
CA GLU A 64 -4.74 3.57 10.91
C GLU A 64 -4.70 2.66 9.68
N VAL A 65 -4.90 3.21 8.49
CA VAL A 65 -4.81 2.46 7.23
C VAL A 65 -3.44 1.84 7.06
N VAL A 66 -2.38 2.62 7.25
CA VAL A 66 -1.01 2.09 7.18
C VAL A 66 -0.81 1.03 8.26
N ARG A 67 -1.24 1.24 9.50
CA ARG A 67 -1.03 0.23 10.56
C ARG A 67 -1.73 -1.10 10.29
N VAL A 68 -2.90 -1.08 9.66
CA VAL A 68 -3.71 -2.28 9.40
C VAL A 68 -3.23 -3.01 8.15
N PHE A 69 -2.88 -2.27 7.09
CA PHE A 69 -2.57 -2.86 5.77
C PHE A 69 -1.08 -2.90 5.42
N ASP A 70 -0.20 -2.17 6.11
CA ASP A 70 1.26 -2.28 5.96
C ASP A 70 1.71 -3.57 6.66
N LYS A 71 1.55 -4.70 5.97
CA LYS A 71 2.12 -5.97 6.43
C LYS A 71 3.64 -5.85 6.44
N LYS A 72 4.22 -6.07 7.61
CA LYS A 72 5.68 -6.19 7.83
C LYS A 72 6.30 -7.26 6.94
#